data_AF-A0A418M5T2-F1
#
_entry.id   AF-A0A418M5T2-F1
#
_cell.length_a   1.000
_cell.length_b   1.000
_cell.length_c   1.000
_cell.angle_alpha   90.00
_cell.angle_beta   90.00
_cell.angle_gamma   90.00
#
_symmetry.space_group_name_H-M   'P 1'
#
loop_
_entity.id
_entity.type
_entity.pdbx_description
1 polymer ?
#
loop_
_entity_poly.entity_id
_entity_poly.type
_entity_poly.pdbx_seq_one_letter_code
_entity_poly.pdbx_strand_id
1 'polypeptide(L)'
;MLPYIAIHYNGIRPTFAYMASPEAARLYLSQLLTNRQADANDLLTIVRAIDDQIVYFGRRNNTVDKLKPGATESSFSFARLWQSIRKRVRQ
;
A
#
# COMPACT_ATOMS: atom_id res chain seq x y z
N MET A 1 4.05 -20.71 1.42
CA MET A 1 4.01 -19.50 0.57
C MET A 1 3.80 -18.29 1.48
N LEU A 2 4.42 -17.15 1.20
CA LEU A 2 4.19 -15.89 1.93
C LEU A 2 3.07 -15.12 1.22
N PRO A 3 1.83 -15.12 1.75
CA PRO A 3 0.65 -14.71 0.99
C PRO A 3 0.45 -13.20 0.93
N TYR A 4 1.32 -12.40 1.55
CA TYR A 4 1.22 -10.94 1.55
C TYR A 4 2.49 -10.30 0.99
N ILE A 5 2.32 -9.17 0.33
CA ILE A 5 3.42 -8.36 -0.22
C ILE A 5 3.26 -6.94 0.31
N ALA A 6 4.24 -6.49 1.10
CA ALA A 6 4.39 -5.08 1.44
C ALA A 6 5.17 -4.39 0.32
N ILE A 7 4.61 -3.30 -0.20
CA ILE A 7 5.15 -2.54 -1.33
C ILE A 7 5.42 -1.13 -0.86
N HIS A 8 6.65 -0.66 -1.09
CA HIS A 8 7.06 0.72 -0.92
C HIS A 8 7.56 1.26 -2.25
N TYR A 9 7.02 2.39 -2.70
CA TYR A 9 7.45 3.07 -3.92
C TYR A 9 7.72 4.54 -3.64
N ASN A 10 8.97 4.94 -3.79
CA ASN A 10 9.46 6.29 -3.51
C ASN A 10 9.42 7.25 -4.72
N GLY A 11 8.64 6.93 -5.76
CA GLY A 11 8.63 7.69 -7.01
C GLY A 11 9.73 7.32 -8.01
N ILE A 12 10.74 6.54 -7.62
CA ILE A 12 11.82 6.08 -8.51
C ILE A 12 11.70 4.58 -8.75
N ARG A 13 11.73 3.77 -7.69
CA ARG A 13 11.71 2.30 -7.80
C ARG A 13 10.84 1.66 -6.71
N PRO A 14 10.09 0.60 -7.05
CA PRO A 14 9.34 -0.14 -6.05
C PRO A 14 10.26 -1.12 -5.31
N THR A 15 10.00 -1.31 -4.03
CA THR A 15 10.58 -2.35 -3.17
C THR A 15 9.46 -3.28 -2.72
N PHE A 16 9.69 -4.59 -2.81
CA PHE A 16 8.71 -5.63 -2.49
C PHE A 16 9.24 -6.51 -1.36
N ALA A 17 8.47 -6.67 -0.30
CA ALA A 17 8.79 -7.53 0.82
C ALA A 17 7.65 -8.52 1.06
N TYR A 18 7.95 -9.82 0.97
CA TYR A 18 6.98 -10.89 1.12
C TYR A 18 6.81 -11.26 2.60
N MET A 19 5.57 -11.44 3.04
CA MET A 19 5.19 -11.56 4.45
C MET A 19 4.18 -12.68 4.67
N ALA A 20 4.22 -13.27 5.88
CA ALA A 20 3.35 -14.36 6.27
C ALA A 20 1.93 -13.89 6.65
N SER A 21 1.78 -12.65 7.12
CA SER A 21 0.52 -12.08 7.59
C SER A 21 0.37 -10.59 7.23
N PRO A 22 -0.85 -10.04 7.23
CA PRO A 22 -1.05 -8.61 6.98
C PRO A 22 -0.52 -7.74 8.12
N GLU A 23 -0.48 -8.23 9.37
CA GLU A 23 0.12 -7.55 10.51
C GLU A 23 1.63 -7.42 10.35
N ALA A 24 2.30 -8.47 9.87
CA ALA A 24 3.73 -8.41 9.57
C ALA A 24 4.03 -7.39 8.46
N ALA A 25 3.18 -7.31 7.43
CA ALA A 25 3.30 -6.31 6.38
C ALA A 25 3.08 -4.87 6.91
N ARG A 26 2.07 -4.65 7.77
CA ARG A 26 1.82 -3.36 8.44
C ARG A 26 2.99 -2.94 9.32
N LEU A 27 3.56 -3.87 10.09
CA LEU A 27 4.71 -3.64 10.93
C LEU A 27 5.94 -3.25 10.10
N TYR A 28 6.21 -3.98 9.01
CA TYR A 28 7.30 -3.68 8.10
C TYR A 28 7.21 -2.26 7.53
N LEU A 29 6.06 -1.86 6.98
CA LEU A 29 5.86 -0.51 6.45
C LEU A 29 5.94 0.57 7.54
N SER A 30 5.48 0.25 8.76
CA SER A 30 5.58 1.16 9.91
C SER A 30 7.03 1.37 10.32
N GLN A 31 7.85 0.32 10.28
CA GLN A 31 9.28 0.41 10.53
C GLN A 31 9.99 1.25 9.48
N LEU A 32 9.62 1.13 8.19
CA LEU A 32 10.17 2.00 7.15
C LEU A 32 9.91 3.48 7.43
N LEU A 33 8.69 3.84 7.84
CA LEU A 33 8.35 5.22 8.24
C LEU A 33 9.13 5.66 9.49
N THR A 34 9.21 4.79 10.50
CA THR A 34 9.87 5.08 11.79
C THR A 34 11.37 5.30 11.61
N ASN A 35 11.99 4.47 10.77
CA ASN A 35 13.43 4.51 10.47
C ASN A 35 13.77 5.55 9.38
N ARG A 36 12.80 6.33 8.91
CA ARG A 36 12.96 7.32 7.82
C ARG A 36 13.47 6.72 6.50
N GLN A 37 13.15 5.46 6.26
CA GLN A 37 13.43 4.75 5.00
C GLN A 37 12.30 4.92 3.97
N ALA A 38 11.11 5.31 4.43
CA ALA A 38 10.00 5.77 3.61
C ALA A 38 9.56 7.17 4.03
N ASP A 39 9.21 8.00 3.06
CA ASP A 39 8.61 9.33 3.30
C ASP A 39 7.09 9.21 3.47
N ALA A 40 6.48 10.20 4.14
CA ALA A 40 5.03 10.30 4.27
C ALA A 40 4.31 10.43 2.90
N ASN A 41 5.01 10.84 1.85
CA ASN A 41 4.48 11.00 0.49
C ASN A 41 4.81 9.85 -0.45
N ASP A 42 5.54 8.83 0.01
CA ASP A 42 5.78 7.63 -0.77
C ASP A 42 4.49 6.82 -0.91
N LEU A 43 4.43 5.94 -1.91
CA LEU A 43 3.34 4.98 -2.01
C LEU A 43 3.66 3.76 -1.16
N LEU A 44 2.77 3.47 -0.21
CA LEU A 44 2.81 2.29 0.65
C LEU A 44 1.58 1.44 0.35
N THR A 45 1.76 0.15 0.12
CA THR A 45 0.67 -0.75 -0.25
C THR A 45 0.89 -2.13 0.35
N ILE A 46 -0.18 -2.81 0.71
CA ILE A 46 -0.15 -4.22 1.10
C ILE A 46 -1.09 -4.96 0.15
N VAL A 47 -0.57 -6.01 -0.49
CA VAL A 47 -1.35 -6.88 -1.38
C VAL A 47 -1.39 -8.28 -0.80
N ARG A 48 -2.55 -8.92 -0.84
CA ARG A 48 -2.70 -10.35 -0.62
C ARG A 48 -2.53 -11.05 -1.98
N ALA A 49 -1.45 -11.83 -2.10
CA ALA A 49 -1.00 -12.42 -3.35
C ALA A 49 -1.86 -13.59 -3.84
N ILE A 50 -2.68 -14.20 -2.98
CA ILE A 50 -3.51 -15.34 -3.36
C ILE A 50 -4.68 -14.96 -4.28
N ASP A 51 -5.14 -13.70 -4.21
CA ASP A 51 -6.32 -13.21 -4.91
C ASP A 51 -6.16 -11.75 -5.39
N ASP A 52 -4.91 -11.28 -5.44
CA ASP A 52 -4.52 -9.93 -5.86
C ASP A 52 -5.26 -8.79 -5.13
N GLN A 53 -5.76 -9.05 -3.92
CA GLN A 53 -6.52 -8.07 -3.16
C GLN A 53 -5.58 -7.04 -2.51
N ILE A 54 -5.82 -5.76 -2.75
CA ILE A 54 -5.16 -4.67 -2.02
C ILE A 54 -5.77 -4.58 -0.61
N VAL A 55 -4.98 -4.91 0.41
CA VAL A 55 -5.33 -4.87 1.83
C VAL A 55 -5.08 -3.48 2.42
N TYR A 56 -4.16 -2.72 1.84
CA TYR A 56 -3.88 -1.35 2.27
C TYR A 56 -3.32 -0.54 1.10
N PHE A 57 -3.73 0.73 1.00
CA PHE A 57 -3.22 1.67 0.02
C PHE A 57 -3.06 3.06 0.64
N GLY A 58 -1.82 3.55 0.70
CA GLY A 58 -1.45 4.88 1.17
C GLY A 58 -0.58 5.59 0.14
N ARG A 59 -1.05 6.70 -0.43
CA ARG A 59 -0.31 7.47 -1.45
C ARG A 59 0.34 8.74 -0.91
N ARG A 60 -0.24 9.34 0.14
CA ARG A 60 0.18 10.62 0.72
C ARG A 60 -0.22 10.70 2.18
N ASN A 61 0.49 11.54 2.93
CA ASN A 61 0.26 11.75 4.36
C ASN A 61 0.26 10.41 5.13
N ASN A 62 1.16 9.50 4.76
CA ASN A 62 1.30 8.21 5.44
C ASN A 62 1.87 8.45 6.84
N THR A 63 1.25 7.80 7.82
CA THR A 63 1.68 7.83 9.21
C THR A 63 1.61 6.41 9.76
N VAL A 64 2.38 6.14 10.81
CA VAL A 64 2.34 4.84 11.51
C VAL A 64 0.92 4.54 11.99
N ASP A 65 0.16 5.55 12.42
CA ASP A 65 -1.24 5.38 12.85
C ASP A 65 -2.16 4.85 11.74
N LYS A 66 -1.95 5.27 10.49
CA LYS A 66 -2.74 4.77 9.34
C LYS A 66 -2.45 3.31 9.01
N LEU A 67 -1.32 2.78 9.47
CA LEU A 67 -0.95 1.38 9.29
C LEU A 67 -1.47 0.48 10.42
N LYS A 68 -1.99 1.04 11.52
CA LYS A 68 -2.55 0.26 12.62
C LYS A 68 -3.75 -0.59 12.18
N PRO A 69 -3.94 -1.78 12.77
CA PRO A 69 -5.13 -2.59 12.54
C PRO A 69 -6.40 -1.78 12.84
N GLY A 70 -7.39 -1.82 11.94
CA GLY A 70 -8.64 -1.07 12.12
C GLY A 70 -8.56 0.44 11.85
N ALA A 71 -7.41 0.96 11.42
CA ALA A 71 -7.34 2.33 10.91
C ALA A 71 -8.31 2.50 9.73
N THR A 72 -9.04 3.62 9.70
CA THR A 72 -10.03 3.89 8.65
C THR A 72 -9.34 3.88 7.30
N GLU A 73 -9.58 2.83 6.52
CA GLU A 73 -8.98 2.72 5.19
C GLU A 73 -9.52 3.86 4.33
N SER A 74 -8.60 4.59 3.70
CA SER A 74 -8.99 5.46 2.60
C SER A 74 -9.54 4.54 1.54
N SER A 75 -10.87 4.53 1.34
CA SER A 75 -11.55 3.62 0.41
C SER A 75 -11.00 3.79 -1.01
N PHE A 76 -9.95 3.04 -1.32
CA PHE A 76 -9.37 3.00 -2.65
C PHE A 76 -10.24 2.07 -3.48
N SER A 77 -11.23 2.65 -4.13
CA SER A 77 -12.07 1.91 -5.07
C SER A 77 -11.30 1.73 -6.37
N PHE A 78 -10.85 0.50 -6.61
CA PHE A 78 -10.26 0.11 -7.90
C PHE A 78 -11.23 0.39 -9.06
N ALA A 79 -12.54 0.27 -8.82
CA ALA A 79 -13.57 0.64 -9.78
C ALA A 79 -13.54 2.14 -10.13
N ARG A 80 -13.35 3.05 -9.15
CA ARG A 80 -13.18 4.49 -9.41
C ARG A 80 -11.90 4.80 -10.17
N LEU A 81 -10.78 4.16 -9.82
CA LEU A 81 -9.53 4.28 -10.57
C LEU A 81 -9.76 3.87 -12.03
N TRP A 82 -10.37 2.71 -12.26
CA TRP A 82 -10.55 2.17 -13.62
C TRP A 82 -11.52 2.98 -14.47
N GLN A 83 -12.56 3.56 -13.85
CA GLN A 83 -13.40 4.54 -14.53
C GLN A 83 -12.62 5.81 -14.92
N SER A 84 -11.72 6.30 -14.06
CA SER A 84 -10.90 7.48 -14.38
C SER A 84 -9.94 7.24 -15.55
N ILE A 85 -9.38 6.03 -15.65
CA ILE A 85 -8.47 5.64 -16.74
C ILE A 85 -9.25 5.49 -18.04
N ARG A 86 -10.41 4.82 -18.02
CA ARG A 86 -11.29 4.69 -19.20
C ARG A 86 -11.74 6.04 -19.77
N LYS A 87 -11.98 7.04 -18.92
CA LYS A 87 -12.37 8.39 -19.37
C LYS A 87 -11.24 9.12 -20.10
N ARG A 88 -9.97 8.89 -19.75
CA ARG A 88 -8.82 9.51 -20.42
C ARG A 88 -8.48 8.92 -21.78
N VAL A 89 -8.86 7.67 -22.05
CA VAL A 89 -8.58 6.99 -23.32
C VAL A 89 -9.60 7.35 -24.42
N ARG A 90 -10.69 8.05 -24.07
CA ARG A 90 -11.73 8.48 -25.02
C ARG A 90 -11.64 9.96 -25.42
N GLN A 91 -10.61 10.67 -24.99
CA GLN A 91 -10.28 12.03 -25.44
C GLN A 91 -9.04 11.96 -26.32
#